data_AF-A0A2N3IWM9-F1
#
_entry.id   AF-A0A2N3IWM9-F1
#
_cell.length_a   1.000
_cell.length_b   1.000
_cell.length_c   1.000
_cell.angle_alpha   90.00
_cell.angle_beta   90.00
_cell.angle_gamma   90.00
#
_symmetry.space_group_name_H-M   'P 1'
#
loop_
_entity.id
_entity.type
_entity.pdbx_description
1 polymer ?
#
loop_
_entity_poly.entity_id
_entity_poly.type
_entity_poly.pdbx_seq_one_letter_code
_entity_poly.pdbx_strand_id
1 'polypeptide(L)'
;MNEIAINFSSPSWWFNMGFPLFFALIVSRAFLFFKNKMKKAFRYNKLKLAKYIKKNRHNLAAVNYQMMMSLCCFITFLFTCALYLFLVITGPLTQVKEQSTAAFFICLIPLIIIELIYLNQRDRAMRLVSEYNKVRIKRTCAHIRSQC
;
A
#
# COMPACT_ATOMS: atom_id res chain seq x y z
N MET A 1 31.22 -3.89 45.31
CA MET A 1 31.48 -2.60 44.61
C MET A 1 32.21 -2.78 43.28
N ASN A 2 33.05 -3.80 43.09
CA ASN A 2 33.75 -4.05 41.81
C ASN A 2 32.83 -4.45 40.65
N GLU A 3 31.78 -5.25 40.86
CA GLU A 3 30.93 -5.72 39.74
C GLU A 3 30.07 -4.63 39.10
N ILE A 4 29.59 -3.65 39.87
CA ILE A 4 28.81 -2.53 39.33
C ILE A 4 29.71 -1.62 38.49
N ALA A 5 30.96 -1.40 38.92
CA ALA A 5 31.95 -0.61 38.17
C ALA A 5 32.39 -1.30 36.85
N ILE A 6 32.49 -2.63 36.87
CA ILE A 6 32.82 -3.43 35.68
C ILE A 6 31.63 -3.47 34.70
N ASN A 7 30.39 -3.57 35.20
CA ASN A 7 29.20 -3.49 34.35
C ASN A 7 29.00 -2.09 33.74
N PHE A 8 29.33 -1.01 34.48
CA PHE A 8 29.22 0.36 33.99
C PHE A 8 30.17 0.67 32.82
N SER A 9 31.32 -0.02 32.77
CA SER A 9 32.31 0.10 31.70
C SER A 9 32.03 -0.84 30.51
N SER A 10 31.09 -1.78 30.67
CA SER A 10 30.66 -2.67 29.58
C SER A 10 29.65 -1.96 28.64
N PRO A 11 29.92 -1.87 27.32
CA PRO A 11 28.97 -1.27 26.37
C PRO A 11 27.62 -2.00 26.31
N SER A 12 27.61 -3.31 26.60
CA SER A 12 26.43 -4.16 26.64
C SER A 12 25.41 -3.75 27.70
N TRP A 13 25.85 -3.25 28.86
CA TRP A 13 24.96 -2.82 29.93
C TRP A 13 24.14 -1.57 29.55
N TRP A 14 24.79 -0.60 28.90
CA TRP A 14 24.13 0.59 28.35
C TRP A 14 23.20 0.27 27.18
N PHE A 15 23.58 -0.70 26.35
CA PHE A 15 22.74 -1.18 25.25
C PHE A 15 21.50 -1.97 25.72
N ASN A 16 21.52 -2.59 26.90
CA ASN A 16 20.34 -3.25 27.44
C ASN A 16 19.35 -2.27 28.10
N MET A 17 19.84 -1.19 28.69
CA MET A 17 19.01 -0.24 29.46
C MET A 17 18.55 0.97 28.64
N GLY A 18 19.45 1.64 27.91
CA GLY A 18 19.17 2.92 27.24
C GLY A 18 18.77 2.78 25.78
N PHE A 19 19.37 1.83 25.07
CA PHE A 19 19.11 1.64 23.64
C PHE A 19 17.66 1.24 23.31
N PRO A 20 16.96 0.36 24.07
CA PRO A 20 15.57 0.03 23.76
C PRO A 20 14.64 1.23 23.95
N LEU A 21 14.88 2.08 24.96
CA LEU A 21 14.12 3.31 25.20
C LEU A 21 14.35 4.34 24.09
N PHE A 22 15.62 4.55 23.70
CA PHE A 22 15.97 5.44 22.60
C PHE A 22 15.41 4.94 21.27
N PHE A 23 15.55 3.64 21.00
CA PHE A 23 15.01 2.99 19.81
C PHE A 23 13.48 3.07 19.77
N ALA A 24 12.79 2.81 20.89
CA ALA A 24 11.34 2.94 20.99
C ALA A 24 10.87 4.38 20.70
N LEU A 25 11.58 5.40 21.18
CA LEU A 25 11.29 6.81 20.88
C LEU A 25 11.49 7.13 19.39
N ILE A 26 12.57 6.64 18.77
CA ILE A 26 12.83 6.82 17.33
C ILE A 26 11.76 6.12 16.52
N VAL A 27 11.45 4.86 16.81
CA VAL A 27 10.43 4.09 16.09
C VAL A 27 9.06 4.73 16.23
N SER A 28 8.70 5.21 17.42
CA SER A 28 7.43 5.93 17.64
C SER A 28 7.33 7.20 16.78
N ARG A 29 8.38 8.02 16.75
CA ARG A 29 8.43 9.23 15.90
C ARG A 29 8.42 8.89 14.41
N ALA A 30 9.18 7.87 13.99
CA ALA A 30 9.22 7.40 12.62
C ALA A 30 7.83 6.89 12.17
N PHE A 31 7.14 6.15 13.03
CA PHE A 31 5.78 5.66 12.76
C PHE A 31 4.78 6.81 12.58
N LEU A 32 4.81 7.82 13.47
CA LEU A 32 3.94 9.00 13.34
C LEU A 32 4.22 9.79 12.05
N PHE A 33 5.50 9.97 11.71
CA PHE A 33 5.89 10.65 10.47
C PHE A 33 5.44 9.86 9.23
N PHE A 34 5.64 8.54 9.25
CA PHE A 34 5.20 7.64 8.19
C PHE A 34 3.67 7.70 8.03
N LYS A 35 2.91 7.62 9.12
CA LYS A 35 1.44 7.75 9.12
C LYS A 35 0.97 9.07 8.50
N ASN A 36 1.61 10.19 8.87
CA ASN A 36 1.26 11.50 8.34
C ASN A 36 1.59 11.63 6.84
N LYS A 37 2.76 11.14 6.41
CA LYS A 37 3.12 11.10 4.98
C LYS A 37 2.20 10.18 4.17
N MET A 38 1.87 9.01 4.68
CA MET A 38 0.92 8.07 4.08
C MET A 38 -0.45 8.72 3.87
N LYS A 39 -1.00 9.39 4.89
CA LYS A 39 -2.28 10.12 4.78
C LYS A 39 -2.22 11.20 3.69
N LYS A 40 -1.14 11.96 3.62
CA LYS A 40 -0.95 13.01 2.61
C LYS A 40 -0.85 12.42 1.20
N ALA A 41 -0.09 11.34 1.04
CA ALA A 41 0.04 10.62 -0.22
C ALA A 41 -1.30 10.03 -0.69
N PHE A 42 -2.09 9.45 0.21
CA PHE A 42 -3.40 8.91 -0.11
C PHE A 42 -4.38 10.00 -0.59
N ARG A 43 -4.41 11.15 0.11
CA ARG A 43 -5.21 12.32 -0.31
C ARG A 43 -4.79 12.82 -1.69
N TYR A 44 -3.48 12.94 -1.92
CA TYR A 44 -2.93 13.37 -3.20
C TYR A 44 -3.30 12.39 -4.33
N ASN A 45 -3.15 11.09 -4.11
CA ASN A 45 -3.50 10.06 -5.08
C ASN A 45 -5.00 10.07 -5.40
N LYS A 46 -5.86 10.27 -4.39
CA LYS A 46 -7.32 10.40 -4.59
C LYS A 46 -7.65 11.62 -5.45
N LEU A 47 -7.01 12.77 -5.20
CA LEU A 47 -7.20 13.98 -6.01
C LEU A 47 -6.69 13.81 -7.44
N LYS A 48 -5.52 13.19 -7.62
CA LYS A 48 -4.95 12.90 -8.95
C LYS A 48 -5.88 11.99 -9.76
N LEU A 49 -6.43 10.95 -9.12
CA LEU A 49 -7.39 10.05 -9.75
C LEU A 49 -8.68 10.78 -10.14
N ALA A 50 -9.24 11.61 -9.24
CA ALA A 50 -10.44 12.38 -9.55
C ALA A 50 -10.24 13.35 -10.72
N LYS A 51 -9.08 14.02 -10.79
CA LYS A 51 -8.72 14.87 -11.94
C LYS A 51 -8.60 14.05 -13.23
N TYR A 52 -7.96 12.88 -13.18
CA TYR A 52 -7.83 11.98 -14.31
C TYR A 52 -9.19 11.51 -14.84
N ILE A 53 -10.08 11.04 -13.95
CA ILE A 53 -11.44 10.61 -14.32
C ILE A 53 -12.21 11.76 -14.95
N LYS A 54 -12.19 12.96 -14.34
CA LYS A 54 -12.87 14.14 -14.90
C LYS A 54 -12.41 14.45 -16.33
N LYS A 55 -11.11 14.30 -16.62
CA LYS A 55 -10.54 14.55 -17.95
C LYS A 55 -10.93 13.47 -18.97
N ASN A 56 -10.97 12.20 -18.56
CA ASN A 56 -11.05 11.07 -19.49
C ASN A 56 -12.41 10.34 -19.54
N ARG A 57 -13.38 10.71 -18.70
CA ARG A 57 -14.69 10.03 -18.60
C ARG A 57 -15.56 10.00 -19.87
N HIS A 58 -15.27 10.84 -20.86
CA HIS A 58 -15.98 10.88 -22.15
C HIS A 58 -15.20 10.19 -23.27
N ASN A 59 -13.96 9.78 -23.01
CA ASN A 59 -13.10 9.16 -24.01
C ASN A 59 -13.18 7.63 -23.88
N LEU A 60 -13.91 6.99 -24.79
CA LEU A 60 -14.08 5.53 -24.81
C LEU A 60 -12.74 4.78 -24.91
N ALA A 61 -11.80 5.26 -25.73
CA ALA A 61 -10.49 4.63 -25.88
C ALA A 61 -9.70 4.63 -24.56
N ALA A 62 -9.78 5.73 -23.80
CA ALA A 62 -9.13 5.83 -22.49
C ALA A 62 -9.78 4.89 -21.45
N VAL A 63 -11.09 4.67 -21.51
CA VAL A 63 -11.79 3.71 -20.65
C VAL A 63 -11.40 2.28 -21.00
N ASN A 64 -11.44 1.92 -22.29
CA ASN A 64 -11.06 0.59 -22.78
C ASN A 64 -9.61 0.25 -22.44
N TYR A 65 -8.68 1.19 -22.61
CA TYR A 65 -7.28 1.01 -22.22
C TYR A 65 -7.14 0.70 -20.72
N GLN A 66 -7.85 1.43 -19.85
CA GLN A 66 -7.78 1.20 -18.41
C GLN A 66 -8.40 -0.14 -17.99
N MET A 67 -9.47 -0.58 -18.66
CA MET A 67 -10.04 -1.91 -18.46
C MET A 67 -9.06 -3.01 -18.90
N MET A 68 -8.45 -2.87 -20.08
CA MET A 68 -7.49 -3.84 -20.59
C MET A 68 -6.23 -3.91 -19.71
N MET A 69 -5.74 -2.78 -19.22
CA MET A 69 -4.64 -2.74 -18.25
C MET A 69 -5.00 -3.45 -16.94
N SER A 70 -6.23 -3.27 -16.44
CA SER A 70 -6.70 -3.99 -15.25
C SER A 70 -6.76 -5.50 -15.47
N LEU A 71 -7.15 -5.94 -16.67
CA LEU A 71 -7.18 -7.34 -17.05
C LEU A 71 -5.75 -7.92 -17.14
N CYS A 72 -4.81 -7.19 -17.74
CA CYS A 72 -3.40 -7.58 -17.75
C CYS A 72 -2.84 -7.75 -16.33
N CYS A 73 -3.12 -6.80 -15.42
CA CYS A 73 -2.70 -6.93 -14.02
C CYS A 73 -3.34 -8.14 -13.32
N PHE A 74 -4.60 -8.45 -13.60
CA PHE A 74 -5.27 -9.65 -13.09
C PHE A 74 -4.59 -10.93 -13.57
N ILE A 75 -4.28 -11.01 -14.86
CA ILE A 75 -3.58 -12.16 -15.44
C ILE A 75 -2.19 -12.31 -14.81
N THR A 76 -1.43 -11.23 -14.67
CA THR A 76 -0.12 -11.26 -14.00
C THR A 76 -0.22 -11.74 -12.55
N PHE A 77 -1.23 -11.28 -11.81
CA PHE A 77 -1.48 -11.75 -10.45
C PHE A 77 -1.79 -13.25 -10.42
N LEU A 78 -2.68 -13.74 -11.31
CA LEU A 78 -2.98 -15.17 -11.41
C LEU A 78 -1.74 -16.02 -11.72
N PHE A 79 -0.91 -15.59 -12.69
CA PHE A 79 0.34 -16.28 -12.99
C PHE A 79 1.29 -16.29 -11.80
N THR A 80 1.36 -15.20 -11.05
CA THR A 80 2.15 -15.13 -9.82
C THR A 80 1.63 -16.13 -8.79
N CYS A 81 0.31 -16.18 -8.55
CA CYS A 81 -0.29 -17.17 -7.66
C CYS A 81 0.01 -18.60 -8.10
N ALA A 82 -0.12 -18.90 -9.40
CA ALA A 82 0.19 -20.23 -9.94
C ALA A 82 1.67 -20.60 -9.75
N LEU A 83 2.59 -19.65 -9.95
CA LEU A 83 4.02 -19.85 -9.71
C LEU A 83 4.30 -20.13 -8.22
N TYR A 84 3.69 -19.40 -7.30
CA TYR A 84 3.86 -19.65 -5.88
C TYR A 84 3.26 -21.00 -5.45
N LEU A 85 2.10 -21.39 -5.99
CA LEU A 85 1.54 -22.73 -5.77
C LEU A 85 2.48 -23.82 -6.30
N PHE A 86 3.09 -23.62 -7.47
CA PHE A 86 4.08 -24.54 -8.01
C PHE A 86 5.31 -24.67 -7.10
N LEU A 87 5.82 -23.57 -6.55
CA LEU A 87 6.93 -23.57 -5.58
C LEU A 87 6.59 -24.26 -4.25
N VAL A 88 5.31 -24.26 -3.86
CA VAL A 88 4.82 -25.02 -2.70
C VAL A 88 4.77 -26.51 -3.03
N ILE A 89 4.19 -26.88 -4.18
CA ILE A 89 4.04 -28.28 -4.62
C ILE A 89 5.40 -28.94 -4.84
N THR A 90 6.34 -28.23 -5.45
CA THR A 90 7.70 -28.76 -5.74
C THR A 90 8.59 -28.84 -4.50
N GLY A 91 8.23 -28.17 -3.40
CA GLY A 91 8.96 -28.21 -2.13
C GLY A 91 9.97 -27.08 -1.81
N PRO A 92 10.47 -26.23 -2.74
CA PRO A 92 11.38 -25.15 -2.38
C PRO A 92 10.82 -24.21 -1.31
N LEU A 93 9.53 -23.87 -1.39
CA LEU A 93 8.93 -22.93 -0.46
C LEU A 93 8.68 -23.56 0.93
N THR A 94 8.46 -24.88 0.99
CA THR A 94 8.30 -25.60 2.26
C THR A 94 9.64 -25.79 2.96
N GLN A 95 10.71 -26.07 2.21
CA GLN A 95 12.08 -26.15 2.75
C GLN A 95 12.53 -24.82 3.38
N VAL A 96 12.25 -23.68 2.72
CA VAL A 96 12.56 -22.35 3.28
C VAL A 96 11.78 -22.09 4.57
N LYS A 97 10.52 -22.53 4.63
CA LYS A 97 9.68 -22.41 5.84
C LYS A 97 10.25 -23.21 7.01
N GLU A 98 10.77 -24.41 6.76
CA GLU A 98 11.38 -25.25 7.79
C GLU A 98 12.69 -24.66 8.32
N GLN A 99 13.50 -24.02 7.48
CA GLN A 99 14.74 -23.37 7.89
C GLN A 99 14.51 -22.08 8.67
N SER A 100 13.60 -21.22 8.20
CA SER A 100 13.33 -19.94 8.86
C SER A 100 11.96 -19.40 8.47
N THR A 101 11.10 -19.23 9.48
CA THR A 101 9.79 -18.58 9.31
C THR A 101 9.92 -17.15 8.80
N ALA A 102 10.95 -16.42 9.21
CA ALA A 102 11.21 -15.07 8.74
C ALA A 102 11.56 -15.03 7.25
N ALA A 103 12.39 -15.96 6.76
CA ALA A 103 12.75 -16.06 5.34
C ALA A 103 11.52 -16.37 4.46
N PHE A 104 10.62 -17.23 4.95
CA PHE A 104 9.37 -17.53 4.27
C PHE A 104 8.48 -16.28 4.08
N PHE A 105 8.33 -15.45 5.11
CA PHE A 105 7.57 -14.19 4.99
C PHE A 105 8.21 -13.22 3.99
N ILE A 106 9.54 -13.14 3.95
CA ILE A 106 10.26 -12.31 2.98
C ILE A 106 9.96 -12.79 1.55
N CYS A 107 9.96 -14.10 1.32
CA CYS A 107 9.62 -14.69 0.02
C CYS A 107 8.18 -14.40 -0.42
N LEU A 108 7.24 -14.11 0.50
CA LEU A 108 5.86 -13.76 0.17
C LEU A 108 5.65 -12.27 -0.16
N ILE A 109 6.61 -11.39 0.17
CA ILE A 109 6.50 -9.95 -0.09
C ILE A 109 6.18 -9.63 -1.57
N PRO A 110 6.85 -10.24 -2.56
CA PRO A 110 6.54 -9.96 -3.98
C PRO A 110 5.10 -10.30 -4.37
N LEU A 111 4.55 -11.40 -3.86
CA LEU A 111 3.15 -11.79 -4.08
C LEU A 111 2.19 -10.71 -3.58
N ILE A 112 2.42 -10.22 -2.35
CA ILE A 112 1.61 -9.15 -1.74
C ILE A 112 1.75 -7.84 -2.54
N ILE A 113 2.95 -7.50 -3.00
CA ILE A 113 3.16 -6.28 -3.82
C ILE A 113 2.35 -6.36 -5.11
N ILE A 114 2.38 -7.50 -5.80
CA ILE A 114 1.64 -7.69 -7.06
C ILE A 114 0.13 -7.63 -6.81
N GLU A 115 -0.35 -8.24 -5.71
CA GLU A 115 -1.75 -8.16 -5.30
C GLU A 115 -2.20 -6.70 -5.08
N LEU A 116 -1.40 -5.91 -4.36
CA LEU A 116 -1.69 -4.49 -4.11
C LEU A 116 -1.72 -3.67 -5.41
N ILE A 117 -0.82 -3.96 -6.36
CA ILE A 117 -0.81 -3.33 -7.68
C ILE A 117 -2.10 -3.67 -8.44
N TYR A 118 -2.47 -4.95 -8.48
CA TYR A 118 -3.69 -5.42 -9.13
C TYR A 118 -4.94 -4.74 -8.54
N LEU A 119 -5.11 -4.77 -7.21
CA LEU A 119 -6.26 -4.18 -6.54
C LEU A 119 -6.38 -2.67 -6.81
N ASN A 120 -5.26 -1.95 -6.76
CA ASN A 120 -5.25 -0.51 -7.06
C ASN A 120 -5.62 -0.23 -8.52
N GLN A 121 -5.16 -1.04 -9.48
CA GLN A 121 -5.51 -0.87 -10.88
C GLN A 121 -6.98 -1.21 -11.14
N ARG A 122 -7.50 -2.26 -10.50
CA ARG A 122 -8.92 -2.65 -10.55
C ARG A 122 -9.83 -1.53 -10.06
N ASP A 123 -9.51 -0.96 -8.89
CA ASP A 123 -10.28 0.14 -8.31
C ASP A 123 -10.32 1.39 -9.21
N ARG A 124 -9.19 1.69 -9.87
CA ARG A 124 -9.11 2.82 -10.82
C ARG A 124 -9.97 2.57 -12.04
N ALA A 125 -9.92 1.37 -12.63
CA ALA A 125 -10.72 1.00 -13.78
C ALA A 125 -12.22 1.03 -13.43
N MET A 126 -12.63 0.40 -12.33
CA MET A 126 -14.03 0.41 -11.88
C MET A 126 -14.56 1.82 -11.66
N ARG A 127 -13.79 2.70 -11.01
CA ARG A 127 -14.21 4.10 -10.81
C ARG A 127 -14.36 4.85 -12.13
N LEU A 128 -13.45 4.67 -13.08
CA LEU A 128 -13.52 5.32 -14.38
C LEU A 128 -14.74 4.85 -15.18
N VAL A 129 -14.99 3.54 -15.22
CA VAL A 129 -16.17 2.94 -15.88
C VAL A 129 -17.46 3.43 -15.21
N SER A 130 -17.50 3.49 -13.88
CA SER A 130 -18.69 3.95 -13.15
C SER A 130 -19.03 5.42 -13.41
N GLU A 131 -18.07 6.23 -13.84
CA GLU A 131 -18.23 7.66 -14.15
C GLU A 131 -18.33 7.93 -15.66
N TYR A 132 -18.27 6.88 -16.49
CA TYR A 132 -18.33 7.00 -17.94
C TYR A 132 -19.64 7.66 -18.38
N ASN A 133 -19.53 8.70 -19.20
CA ASN A 133 -20.64 9.51 -19.71
C ASN A 133 -21.61 10.10 -18.66
N LYS A 134 -21.27 10.06 -17.36
CA LYS A 134 -22.09 10.75 -16.35
C LYS A 134 -21.93 12.26 -16.47
N VAL A 135 -23.02 12.93 -16.83
CA VAL A 135 -23.14 14.38 -16.76
C VAL A 135 -23.40 14.75 -15.31
N ARG A 136 -22.46 15.48 -14.68
CA ARG A 136 -22.63 15.93 -13.30
C ARG A 136 -23.64 17.09 -13.29
N ILE A 137 -24.90 16.78 -13.01
CA ILE A 137 -25.91 17.81 -12.72
C ILE A 137 -25.49 18.46 -11.41
N LYS A 138 -24.90 19.66 -11.47
CA LYS A 138 -24.78 20.48 -10.28
C LYS A 138 -26.21 20.87 -9.92
N ARG A 139 -26.74 20.34 -8.82
CA ARG A 139 -27.87 21.00 -8.15
C ARG A 139 -27.34 22.36 -7.71
N THR A 140 -27.58 23.38 -8.52
CA THR A 140 -27.41 24.76 -8.08
C THR A 140 -28.33 24.89 -6.88
N CYS A 141 -27.79 25.01 -5.67
CA CYS A 141 -28.57 25.54 -4.57
C CYS A 141 -28.94 26.96 -5.00
N ALA A 142 -30.12 27.10 -5.60
CA ALA A 142 -30.75 28.39 -5.80
C ALA A 142 -30.96 28.94 -4.39
N HIS A 143 -29.99 29.73 -3.92
CA HIS A 143 -30.14 30.52 -2.71
C HIS A 143 -31.25 31.50 -3.07
N ILE A 144 -32.47 31.18 -2.62
CA ILE A 144 -33.63 32.08 -2.71
C ILE A 144 -33.20 33.33 -1.99
N ARG A 145 -32.84 34.36 -2.76
CA ARG A 145 -32.63 35.71 -2.27
C ARG A 145 -34.04 36.26 -2.13
N SER A 146 -34.67 35.96 -0.98
CA SER A 146 -35.91 36.60 -0.58
C SER A 146 -35.65 38.10 -0.56
N GLN A 147 -36.29 38.80 -1.49
CA GLN A 147 -36.28 40.25 -1.59
C GLN A 147 -36.82 40.81 -0.27
N CYS A 148 -36.00 41.64 0.38
CA CYS A 148 -36.47 42.67 1.30
C CYS A 148 -36.80 43.92 0.49
#